data_AF-A0A450XS51-F1
#
_entry.id   AF-A0A450XS51-F1
#
_cell.length_a   1.000
_cell.length_b   1.000
_cell.length_c   1.000
_cell.angle_alpha   90.00
_cell.angle_beta   90.00
_cell.angle_gamma   90.00
#
_symmetry.space_group_name_H-M   'P 1'
#
loop_
_entity.id
_entity.type
_entity.pdbx_description
1 polymer ?
#
loop_
_entity_poly.entity_id
_entity_poly.type
_entity_poly.pdbx_seq_one_letter_code
_entity_poly.pdbx_strand_id
1 'polypeptide(L)'
;MLWRSATRFYKLEWTKNVTFDVFLSHNSQDKPLVRELVQALKSRGLMVWLDDEQLVPGRPWQKALETTILTTRSVLILVGNSGLSPWGEEEMRASLGQHIERQPSIIPVLLPNAPKEPELPPFLRNRTWVDLRGGLTSQGIDKLEWGITGEKPG
;
A
#
# COMPACT_ATOMS: atom_id res chain seq x y z
N MET A 1 24.23 -5.38 -35.70
CA MET A 1 24.04 -6.73 -35.10
C MET A 1 24.41 -6.61 -33.64
N LEU A 2 23.42 -6.84 -32.76
CA LEU A 2 23.52 -7.15 -31.32
C LEU A 2 24.21 -6.15 -30.37
N TRP A 3 23.42 -5.22 -29.83
CA TRP A 3 23.61 -4.65 -28.49
C TRP A 3 22.52 -5.25 -27.60
N ARG A 4 22.82 -6.29 -26.83
CA ARG A 4 21.92 -6.82 -25.79
C ARG A 4 22.73 -7.12 -24.54
N SER A 5 22.18 -6.67 -23.41
CA SER A 5 22.49 -7.09 -22.04
C SER A 5 23.46 -6.19 -21.25
N ALA A 6 22.94 -5.07 -20.75
CA ALA A 6 23.48 -4.39 -19.56
C ALA A 6 22.41 -4.12 -18.48
N THR A 7 21.18 -4.62 -18.65
CA THR A 7 20.06 -4.30 -17.73
C THR A 7 19.83 -5.33 -16.62
N ARG A 8 20.59 -6.44 -16.59
CA ARG A 8 20.31 -7.57 -15.67
C ARG A 8 21.06 -7.51 -14.34
N PHE A 9 22.06 -6.65 -14.18
CA PHE A 9 22.92 -6.63 -12.98
C PHE A 9 22.56 -5.53 -11.96
N TYR A 10 21.80 -4.49 -12.32
CA TYR A 10 21.43 -3.42 -11.36
C TYR A 10 20.23 -3.74 -10.47
N LYS A 11 19.42 -4.76 -10.78
CA LYS A 11 18.17 -5.07 -10.03
C LYS A 11 18.44 -5.85 -8.72
N LEU A 12 19.64 -6.40 -8.51
CA LEU A 12 19.93 -7.38 -7.45
C LEU A 12 20.58 -6.83 -6.17
N GLU A 13 21.06 -5.59 -6.14
CA GLU A 13 21.72 -5.03 -4.94
C GLU A 13 20.84 -4.07 -4.12
N TRP A 14 19.74 -3.55 -4.68
CA TRP A 14 18.87 -2.56 -4.03
C TRP A 14 17.68 -3.14 -3.24
N THR A 15 17.57 -4.47 -3.19
CA THR A 15 16.52 -5.17 -2.42
C THR A 15 16.85 -5.30 -0.93
N LYS A 16 18.06 -4.95 -0.50
CA LYS A 16 18.55 -5.23 0.87
C LYS A 16 17.86 -4.47 2.02
N ASN A 17 16.99 -3.49 1.75
CA ASN A 17 16.29 -2.71 2.80
C ASN A 17 14.75 -2.70 2.69
N VAL A 18 14.14 -3.44 1.74
CA VAL A 18 12.67 -3.55 1.67
C VAL A 18 12.23 -4.77 2.46
N THR A 19 11.58 -4.55 3.60
CA THR A 19 11.13 -5.62 4.51
C THR A 19 9.73 -6.11 4.18
N PHE A 20 8.91 -5.28 3.54
CA PHE A 20 7.54 -5.61 3.15
C PHE A 20 7.24 -5.11 1.74
N ASP A 21 6.45 -5.87 0.99
CA ASP A 21 5.97 -5.45 -0.32
C ASP A 21 4.97 -4.30 -0.21
N VAL A 22 4.14 -4.32 0.83
CA VAL A 22 3.03 -3.37 0.95
C VAL A 22 2.64 -3.09 2.40
N PHE A 23 2.40 -1.81 2.70
CA PHE A 23 1.73 -1.33 3.90
C PHE A 23 0.25 -1.03 3.63
N LEU A 24 -0.67 -1.51 4.48
CA LEU A 24 -2.10 -1.19 4.43
C LEU A 24 -2.46 -0.17 5.51
N SER A 25 -2.74 1.07 5.11
CA SER A 25 -3.30 2.12 5.95
C SER A 25 -4.83 2.03 5.92
N HIS A 26 -5.46 1.86 7.08
CA HIS A 26 -6.91 1.60 7.15
C HIS A 26 -7.56 2.20 8.39
N ASN A 27 -8.87 2.46 8.31
CA ASN A 27 -9.67 2.75 9.48
C ASN A 27 -9.91 1.46 10.28
N SER A 28 -9.72 1.50 11.60
CA SER A 28 -9.86 0.31 12.46
C SER A 28 -11.26 -0.33 12.41
N GLN A 29 -12.29 0.45 12.05
CA GLN A 29 -13.65 -0.07 11.85
C GLN A 29 -13.77 -1.01 10.64
N ASP A 30 -12.84 -0.92 9.68
CA ASP A 30 -12.83 -1.76 8.47
C ASP A 30 -11.96 -3.03 8.64
N LYS A 31 -11.39 -3.24 9.83
CA LYS A 31 -10.43 -4.33 10.13
C LYS A 31 -10.87 -5.73 9.68
N PRO A 32 -12.15 -6.16 9.82
CA PRO A 32 -12.58 -7.45 9.30
C PRO A 32 -12.33 -7.62 7.80
N LEU A 33 -12.74 -6.64 6.98
CA LEU A 33 -12.53 -6.65 5.53
C LEU A 33 -11.05 -6.52 5.17
N VAL A 34 -10.30 -5.70 5.92
CA VAL A 34 -8.86 -5.53 5.70
C VAL A 34 -8.11 -6.83 5.95
N ARG A 35 -8.51 -7.63 6.94
CA ARG A 35 -7.92 -8.96 7.17
C ARG A 35 -8.16 -9.92 6.01
N GLU A 36 -9.35 -9.92 5.43
CA GLU A 36 -9.63 -10.72 4.22
C GLU A 36 -8.72 -10.30 3.06
N LEU A 37 -8.56 -8.99 2.85
CA LEU A 37 -7.65 -8.46 1.83
C LEU A 37 -6.19 -8.84 2.11
N VAL A 38 -5.74 -8.77 3.37
CA VAL A 38 -4.39 -9.21 3.77
C VAL A 38 -4.17 -10.68 3.41
N GLN A 39 -5.14 -11.56 3.68
CA GLN A 39 -5.03 -12.98 3.33
C GLN A 39 -4.99 -13.17 1.81
N ALA A 40 -5.81 -12.43 1.06
CA ALA A 40 -5.81 -12.48 -0.40
C ALA A 40 -4.47 -12.01 -1.01
N LEU A 41 -3.82 -11.00 -0.43
CA LEU A 41 -2.50 -10.54 -0.88
C LEU A 41 -1.38 -11.51 -0.46
N LYS A 42 -1.43 -12.04 0.77
CA LYS A 42 -0.47 -13.05 1.24
C LYS A 42 -0.53 -14.34 0.44
N SER A 43 -1.71 -14.75 -0.02
CA SER A 43 -1.85 -15.94 -0.89
C SER A 43 -1.23 -15.75 -2.27
N ARG A 44 -0.96 -14.51 -2.69
CA ARG A 44 -0.13 -14.16 -3.86
C ARG A 44 1.37 -14.10 -3.55
N GLY A 45 1.78 -14.43 -2.33
CA GLY A 45 3.18 -14.41 -1.90
C GLY A 45 3.70 -13.02 -1.51
N LEU A 46 2.84 -12.02 -1.36
CA LEU A 46 3.23 -10.67 -0.95
C LEU A 46 3.46 -10.59 0.57
N MET A 47 4.54 -9.91 0.96
CA MET A 47 4.82 -9.56 2.36
C MET A 47 4.02 -8.32 2.75
N VAL A 48 2.97 -8.51 3.55
CA VAL A 48 2.02 -7.45 3.93
C VAL A 48 2.27 -6.99 5.36
N TRP A 49 2.39 -5.67 5.55
CA TRP A 49 2.39 -5.01 6.86
C TRP A 49 1.02 -4.41 7.16
N LEU A 50 0.49 -4.71 8.35
CA LEU A 50 -0.77 -4.17 8.88
C LEU A 50 -0.47 -3.45 10.20
N ASP A 51 -0.87 -2.18 10.30
CA ASP A 51 -0.58 -1.28 11.42
C ASP A 51 -0.96 -1.85 12.79
N ASP A 52 -2.16 -2.39 12.93
CA ASP A 52 -2.70 -2.80 14.23
C ASP A 52 -2.12 -4.13 14.77
N GLU A 53 -1.29 -4.83 13.99
CA GLU A 53 -0.64 -6.07 14.42
C GLU A 53 0.84 -5.89 14.76
N GLN A 54 1.45 -4.76 14.38
CA GLN A 54 2.90 -4.52 14.53
C GLN A 54 3.25 -3.31 15.40
N LEU A 55 2.26 -2.54 15.86
CA LEU A 55 2.48 -1.48 16.83
C LEU A 55 2.63 -2.06 18.25
N VAL A 56 3.84 -1.95 18.81
CA VAL A 56 4.12 -2.36 20.18
C VAL A 56 3.53 -1.34 21.16
N PRO A 57 2.67 -1.74 22.11
CA PRO A 57 2.13 -0.85 23.12
C PRO A 57 3.25 -0.10 23.87
N GLY A 58 3.06 1.20 24.08
CA GLY A 58 4.01 2.07 24.79
C GLY A 58 5.19 2.58 23.95
N ARG A 59 5.33 2.18 22.67
CA ARG A 59 6.32 2.78 21.76
C ARG A 59 5.71 3.95 20.96
N PRO A 60 6.52 4.95 20.56
CA PRO A 60 6.07 5.98 19.63
C PRO A 60 5.68 5.35 18.29
N TRP A 61 4.39 5.37 17.97
CA TRP A 61 3.84 4.74 16.77
C TRP A 61 4.24 5.49 15.49
N GLN A 62 4.41 6.82 15.56
CA GLN A 62 4.81 7.67 14.42
C GLN A 62 6.13 7.21 13.81
N LYS A 63 7.14 6.94 14.65
CA LYS A 63 8.45 6.45 14.20
C LYS A 63 8.36 5.06 13.54
N ALA A 64 7.45 4.21 14.02
CA ALA A 64 7.22 2.89 13.42
C ALA A 64 6.57 3.02 12.03
N LEU A 65 5.60 3.94 11.87
CA LEU A 65 4.99 4.24 10.58
C LEU A 65 5.99 4.85 9.59
N GLU A 66 6.76 5.85 9.99
CA GLU A 66 7.81 6.44 9.15
C GLU A 66 8.76 5.36 8.65
N THR A 67 9.30 4.55 9.57
CA THR A 67 10.21 3.45 9.21
C THR A 67 9.56 2.46 8.24
N THR A 68 8.28 2.12 8.45
CA THR A 68 7.55 1.17 7.60
C THR A 68 7.30 1.73 6.21
N ILE A 69 6.88 3.00 6.11
CA ILE A 69 6.67 3.69 4.83
C ILE A 69 7.99 3.72 4.02
N LEU A 70 9.13 3.89 4.70
CA LEU A 70 10.45 3.91 4.06
C LEU A 70 11.00 2.54 3.66
N THR A 71 10.54 1.48 4.32
CA THR A 71 11.00 0.10 4.10
C THR A 71 9.99 -0.74 3.34
N THR A 72 8.89 -0.14 2.87
CA THR A 72 7.89 -0.78 2.01
C THR A 72 8.00 -0.31 0.58
N ARG A 73 7.65 -1.18 -0.37
CA ARG A 73 7.63 -0.80 -1.79
C ARG A 73 6.39 0.02 -2.14
N SER A 74 5.26 -0.22 -1.48
CA SER A 74 3.99 0.44 -1.77
C SER A 74 3.15 0.62 -0.52
N VAL A 75 2.25 1.60 -0.55
CA VAL A 75 1.27 1.87 0.50
C VAL A 75 -0.12 1.86 -0.12
N LEU A 76 -0.99 0.99 0.40
CA LEU A 76 -2.42 1.03 0.11
C LEU A 76 -3.11 1.95 1.10
N ILE A 77 -3.87 2.91 0.57
CA ILE A 77 -4.74 3.76 1.37
C ILE A 77 -6.16 3.23 1.22
N LEU A 78 -6.61 2.49 2.23
CA LEU A 78 -7.89 1.81 2.21
C LEU A 78 -8.99 2.79 2.66
N VAL A 79 -10.02 2.91 1.82
CA VAL A 79 -11.18 3.76 2.04
C VAL A 79 -12.39 2.84 2.19
N GLY A 80 -12.93 2.75 3.39
CA GLY A 80 -14.16 2.01 3.68
C GLY A 80 -15.34 2.92 3.96
N ASN A 81 -16.41 2.36 4.54
CA ASN A 81 -17.59 3.13 4.94
C ASN A 81 -17.25 4.18 6.01
N SER A 82 -16.25 3.89 6.84
CA SER A 82 -15.79 4.79 7.91
C SER A 82 -14.81 5.86 7.40
N GLY A 83 -14.61 5.93 6.08
CA GLY A 83 -13.71 6.87 5.42
C GLY A 83 -12.25 6.40 5.48
N LEU A 84 -11.35 7.38 5.48
CA LEU A 84 -9.92 7.14 5.60
C LEU A 84 -9.54 6.74 7.03
N SER A 85 -8.34 6.19 7.17
CA SER A 85 -7.75 6.07 8.50
C SER A 85 -7.65 7.45 9.17
N PRO A 86 -7.86 7.54 10.50
CA PRO A 86 -7.55 8.76 11.25
C PRO A 86 -6.07 9.18 11.20
N TRP A 87 -5.17 8.37 10.62
CA TRP A 87 -3.82 8.81 10.26
C TRP A 87 -3.91 10.08 9.40
N GLY A 88 -3.52 11.22 9.96
CA GLY A 88 -3.73 12.52 9.32
C GLY A 88 -3.02 12.64 7.98
N GLU A 89 -3.63 13.37 7.04
CA GLU A 89 -3.03 13.72 5.75
C GLU A 89 -1.62 14.29 5.95
N GLU A 90 -1.41 15.10 6.99
CA GLU A 90 -0.12 15.71 7.30
C GLU A 90 0.97 14.68 7.64
N GLU A 91 0.65 13.63 8.40
CA GLU A 91 1.66 12.62 8.76
C GLU A 91 2.04 11.75 7.56
N MET A 92 1.09 11.43 6.70
CA MET A 92 1.39 10.77 5.43
C MET A 92 2.23 11.68 4.52
N ARG A 93 1.88 12.96 4.41
CA ARG A 93 2.66 13.92 3.61
C ARG A 93 4.05 14.15 4.19
N ALA A 94 4.20 14.23 5.51
CA ALA A 94 5.49 14.36 6.18
C ALA A 94 6.36 13.12 5.94
N SER A 95 5.78 11.92 6.00
CA SER A 95 6.49 10.68 5.69
C SER A 95 6.95 10.62 4.22
N LEU A 96 6.11 11.10 3.30
CA LEU A 96 6.40 11.10 1.86
C LEU A 96 7.34 12.23 1.43
N GLY A 97 7.22 13.42 2.03
CA GLY A 97 7.95 14.63 1.66
C GLY A 97 9.42 14.63 2.11
N GLN A 98 9.77 13.84 3.13
CA GLN A 98 11.12 13.80 3.68
C GLN A 98 12.13 13.00 2.82
N HIS A 99 11.69 12.28 1.79
CA HIS A 99 12.55 11.34 1.05
C HIS A 99 12.46 11.55 -0.47
N ILE A 100 13.46 12.24 -1.02
CA ILE A 100 13.55 12.58 -2.45
C ILE A 100 14.05 11.39 -3.30
N GLU A 101 14.84 10.49 -2.70
CA GLU A 101 15.49 9.40 -3.44
C GLU A 101 14.55 8.23 -3.77
N ARG A 102 13.58 7.93 -2.90
CA ARG A 102 12.62 6.85 -3.11
C ARG A 102 11.33 7.10 -2.36
N GLN A 103 10.23 7.24 -3.09
CA GLN A 103 8.88 7.30 -2.54
C GLN A 103 8.14 6.00 -2.85
N PRO A 104 7.46 5.38 -1.87
CA PRO A 104 6.63 4.22 -2.15
C PRO A 104 5.46 4.60 -3.07
N SER A 105 5.01 3.64 -3.88
CA SER A 105 3.79 3.83 -4.67
C SER A 105 2.59 3.95 -3.75
N ILE A 106 1.88 5.08 -3.81
CA ILE A 106 0.62 5.29 -3.07
C ILE A 106 -0.55 4.88 -3.96
N ILE A 107 -1.33 3.91 -3.48
CA ILE A 107 -2.44 3.31 -4.22
C ILE A 107 -3.72 3.48 -3.38
N PRO A 108 -4.63 4.40 -3.75
CA PRO A 108 -5.95 4.46 -3.16
C PRO A 108 -6.74 3.18 -3.50
N VAL A 109 -7.43 2.62 -2.50
CA VAL A 109 -8.26 1.42 -2.66
C VAL A 109 -9.63 1.66 -2.04
N LEU A 110 -10.68 1.54 -2.85
CA LEU A 110 -12.05 1.56 -2.36
C LEU A 110 -12.44 0.15 -1.92
N LEU A 111 -12.71 -0.05 -0.64
CA LEU A 111 -13.11 -1.34 -0.07
C LEU A 111 -14.53 -1.73 -0.51
N PRO A 112 -14.92 -3.02 -0.34
CA PRO A 112 -16.28 -3.49 -0.64
C PRO A 112 -17.39 -2.65 -0.01
N ASN A 113 -17.16 -2.10 1.18
CA ASN A 113 -18.10 -1.27 1.92
C ASN A 113 -17.94 0.24 1.67
N ALA A 114 -17.04 0.67 0.78
CA ALA A 114 -16.80 2.09 0.52
C ALA A 114 -18.06 2.77 -0.06
N PRO A 115 -18.31 4.05 0.29
CA PRO A 115 -19.45 4.77 -0.25
C PRO A 115 -19.35 4.95 -1.77
N LYS A 116 -20.49 5.24 -2.40
CA LYS A 116 -20.55 5.51 -3.85
C LYS A 116 -19.70 6.72 -4.22
N GLU A 117 -19.74 7.75 -3.38
CA GLU A 117 -19.01 9.01 -3.52
C GLU A 117 -18.12 9.20 -2.28
N PRO A 118 -16.88 8.65 -2.28
CA PRO A 118 -15.96 8.81 -1.16
C PRO A 118 -15.36 10.22 -1.13
N GLU A 119 -15.32 10.82 0.05
CA GLU A 119 -14.59 12.06 0.27
C GLU A 119 -13.09 11.77 0.36
N LEU A 120 -12.35 12.14 -0.69
CA LEU A 120 -10.91 11.94 -0.75
C LEU A 120 -10.15 13.27 -0.68
N PRO A 121 -9.05 13.34 0.08
CA PRO A 121 -8.09 14.42 -0.01
C PRO A 121 -7.56 14.64 -1.45
N PRO A 122 -7.22 15.88 -1.83
CA PRO A 122 -6.76 16.19 -3.19
C PRO A 122 -5.57 15.34 -3.66
N PHE A 123 -4.64 14.98 -2.77
CA PHE A 123 -3.45 14.19 -3.13
C PHE A 123 -3.77 12.73 -3.53
N LEU A 124 -4.93 12.19 -3.12
CA LEU A 124 -5.42 10.88 -3.54
C LEU A 124 -6.25 10.97 -4.83
N ARG A 125 -6.99 12.08 -5.04
CA ARG A 125 -7.80 12.28 -6.25
C ARG A 125 -6.98 12.32 -7.54
N ASN A 126 -5.73 12.76 -7.45
CA ASN A 126 -4.82 12.82 -8.60
C ASN A 126 -4.09 11.49 -8.87
N ARG A 127 -4.54 10.37 -8.31
CA ARG A 127 -3.95 9.03 -8.47
C ARG A 127 -4.99 8.06 -9.01
N THR A 128 -4.54 7.08 -9.80
CA THR A 128 -5.38 5.93 -10.16
C THR A 128 -5.68 5.11 -8.92
N TRP A 129 -6.92 4.61 -8.80
CA TRP A 129 -7.35 3.77 -7.69
C TRP A 129 -7.67 2.35 -8.12
N VAL A 130 -7.68 1.43 -7.16
CA VAL A 130 -8.33 0.13 -7.32
C VAL A 130 -9.70 0.16 -6.64
N ASP A 131 -10.73 -0.19 -7.38
CA ASP A 131 -12.10 -0.24 -6.89
C ASP A 131 -12.49 -1.69 -6.58
N LEU A 132 -12.68 -2.01 -5.30
CA LEU A 132 -13.10 -3.32 -4.81
C LEU A 132 -14.54 -3.30 -4.30
N ARG A 133 -15.35 -2.28 -4.62
CA ARG A 133 -16.77 -2.22 -4.25
C ARG A 133 -17.59 -3.38 -4.84
N GLY A 134 -17.08 -4.02 -5.90
CA GLY A 134 -17.62 -5.28 -6.44
C GLY A 134 -17.16 -6.56 -5.71
N GLY A 135 -16.42 -6.43 -4.61
CA GLY A 135 -15.84 -7.54 -3.84
C GLY A 135 -14.35 -7.79 -4.10
N LEU A 136 -13.74 -8.66 -3.27
CA LEU A 136 -12.35 -9.10 -3.38
C LEU A 136 -12.16 -10.14 -4.51
N THR A 137 -12.57 -9.78 -5.72
CA THR A 137 -12.46 -10.65 -6.91
C THR A 137 -11.01 -10.86 -7.31
N SER A 138 -10.69 -11.98 -7.98
CA SER A 138 -9.34 -12.23 -8.50
C SER A 138 -8.83 -11.08 -9.34
N GLN A 139 -9.68 -10.51 -10.22
CA GLN A 139 -9.31 -9.35 -11.05
C GLN A 139 -8.97 -8.11 -10.22
N GLY A 140 -9.69 -7.86 -9.12
CA GLY A 140 -9.38 -6.77 -8.20
C GLY A 140 -8.04 -6.97 -7.50
N ILE A 141 -7.77 -8.21 -7.05
CA ILE A 141 -6.50 -8.58 -6.43
C ILE A 141 -5.34 -8.52 -7.45
N ASP A 142 -5.54 -8.93 -8.69
CA ASP A 142 -4.54 -8.83 -9.77
C ASP A 142 -4.14 -7.37 -10.03
N LYS A 143 -5.11 -6.45 -10.00
CA LYS A 143 -4.83 -5.00 -10.12
C LYS A 143 -4.04 -4.46 -8.94
N LEU A 144 -4.32 -4.93 -7.71
CA LEU A 144 -3.53 -4.56 -6.54
C LEU A 144 -2.12 -5.11 -6.62
N GLU A 145 -1.96 -6.38 -6.97
CA GLU A 145 -0.65 -7.00 -7.16
C GLU A 145 0.16 -6.25 -8.21
N TRP A 146 -0.46 -5.86 -9.32
CA TRP A 146 0.18 -5.01 -10.32
C TRP A 146 0.62 -3.66 -9.74
N GLY A 147 -0.27 -2.96 -9.03
CA GLY A 147 0.07 -1.68 -8.40
C GLY A 147 1.21 -1.80 -7.40
N ILE A 148 1.21 -2.87 -6.60
CA ILE A 148 2.20 -3.15 -5.56
C ILE A 148 3.56 -3.51 -6.16
N THR A 149 3.58 -4.36 -7.19
CA THR A 149 4.82 -4.89 -7.78
C THR A 149 5.40 -4.04 -8.89
N GLY A 150 4.55 -3.25 -9.56
CA GLY A 150 4.87 -2.59 -10.83
C GLY A 150 4.89 -3.54 -12.03
N GLU A 151 4.63 -4.84 -11.82
CA GLU A 151 4.68 -5.88 -12.85
C GLU A 151 3.25 -6.38 -13.11
N LYS A 152 2.79 -6.28 -14.36
CA LYS A 152 1.42 -6.67 -14.71
C LYS A 152 1.32 -8.20 -14.68
N PRO A 153 0.38 -8.81 -13.94
CA PRO A 153 0.13 -10.25 -13.99
C PRO A 153 -0.15 -10.70 -15.42
N GLY A 154 0.44 -11.83 -15.81
CA GLY A 154 0.32 -12.44 -17.14
C GLY A 154 -1.03 -13.10 -17.40
#